data_AF-A0A7R9MEZ9-F1
#
_entry.id   AF-A0A7R9MEZ9-F1
#
_cell.length_a   1.000
_cell.length_b   1.000
_cell.length_c   1.000
_cell.angle_alpha   90.00
_cell.angle_beta   90.00
_cell.angle_gamma   90.00
#
_symmetry.space_group_name_H-M   'P 1'
#
loop_
_entity.id
_entity.type
_entity.pdbx_description
1 polymer ?
#
loop_
_entity_poly.entity_id
_entity_poly.type
_entity_poly.pdbx_seq_one_letter_code
_entity_poly.pdbx_strand_id
1 'polypeptide(L)'
;GRVLSVETVPIPVECNNWSVDTEQSYWSDEHQKNNNMVFILRIYFEYGNTTREQLEIIDFIPRVQIWDAPLAVPIYESFSSLLKRSSDWLRDQAPGLRFLSCTTVDAPIDYAFNAESIKENLNSNQSSIDSRKMFYSKNNSTSATGATTGPSTPDKVNPLLTNEFSLKFLRLAVARPQEACPESHFPPNRDSVILNCKIFVPTKLANALNTNAPDYETVSTSKRKIEAWLMATGAKILSAETTVISIPFSSSSIATTVDSCLKSNSQVLGHYLTIYRIYLD
;
A
#
# COMPACT_ATOMS: atom_id res chain seq x y z
N GLY A 1 27.24 1.72 -7.34
CA GLY A 1 27.15 1.83 -5.89
C GLY A 1 26.17 0.83 -5.31
N ARG A 2 26.13 0.71 -3.98
CA ARG A 2 25.28 -0.23 -3.24
C ARG A 2 23.89 0.36 -3.05
N VAL A 3 22.83 -0.39 -3.38
CA VAL A 3 21.44 0.05 -3.12
C VAL A 3 21.19 0.04 -1.61
N LEU A 4 20.70 1.13 -1.05
CA LEU A 4 20.36 1.25 0.38
C LEU A 4 18.91 0.87 0.64
N SER A 5 18.01 1.47 -0.12
CA SER A 5 16.56 1.32 0.02
C SER A 5 15.88 1.58 -1.33
N VAL A 6 14.67 1.05 -1.49
CA VAL A 6 13.79 1.33 -2.63
C VAL A 6 12.42 1.70 -2.10
N GLU A 7 11.83 2.78 -2.58
CA GLU A 7 10.50 3.21 -2.17
C GLU A 7 9.58 3.20 -3.39
N THR A 8 8.34 2.71 -3.22
CA THR A 8 7.28 2.87 -4.20
C THR A 8 6.45 4.08 -3.82
N VAL A 9 6.42 5.09 -4.68
CA VAL A 9 5.74 6.37 -4.39
C VAL A 9 4.61 6.59 -5.40
N PRO A 10 3.34 6.76 -4.94
CA PRO A 10 2.25 7.17 -5.81
C PRO A 10 2.38 8.66 -6.16
N ILE A 11 2.31 9.00 -7.44
CA ILE A 11 2.33 10.37 -7.96
C ILE A 11 1.10 10.59 -8.85
N PRO A 12 0.27 11.61 -8.58
CA PRO A 12 -0.79 12.01 -9.50
C PRO A 12 -0.19 12.60 -10.77
N VAL A 13 -0.76 12.23 -11.91
CA VAL A 13 -0.34 12.68 -13.23
C VAL A 13 -1.37 13.63 -13.81
N GLU A 14 -0.93 14.81 -14.22
CA GLU A 14 -1.79 15.78 -14.89
C GLU A 14 -2.38 15.19 -16.18
N CYS A 15 -3.72 15.15 -16.27
CA CYS A 15 -4.44 14.46 -17.34
C CYS A 15 -4.11 14.94 -18.77
N ASN A 16 -3.60 16.16 -18.92
CA ASN A 16 -3.43 16.79 -20.23
C ASN A 16 -2.00 16.69 -20.80
N ASN A 17 -0.97 16.56 -19.97
CA ASN A 17 0.43 16.62 -20.41
C ASN A 17 1.28 15.42 -19.95
N TRP A 18 0.74 14.54 -19.11
CA TRP A 18 1.46 13.40 -18.55
C TRP A 18 2.80 13.76 -17.88
N SER A 19 2.96 15.02 -17.44
CA SER A 19 4.17 15.44 -16.75
C SER A 19 4.17 14.92 -15.32
N VAL A 20 5.30 14.35 -14.91
CA VAL A 20 5.55 13.88 -13.56
C VAL A 20 6.68 14.72 -12.99
N ASP A 21 6.40 15.52 -11.98
CA ASP A 21 7.44 16.17 -11.18
C ASP A 21 7.87 15.20 -10.06
N THR A 22 9.07 14.64 -10.17
CA THR A 22 9.61 13.66 -9.21
C THR A 22 10.11 14.30 -7.92
N GLU A 23 10.30 15.62 -7.92
CA GLU A 23 10.74 16.41 -6.76
C GLU A 23 9.56 16.99 -5.99
N GLN A 24 8.37 17.02 -6.59
CA GLN A 24 7.15 17.42 -5.91
C GLN A 24 6.79 16.42 -4.80
N SER A 25 6.67 16.93 -3.58
CA SER A 25 6.39 16.15 -2.37
C SER A 25 5.01 16.43 -1.77
N TYR A 26 4.21 17.25 -2.43
CA TYR A 26 2.85 17.59 -1.99
C TYR A 26 1.90 17.65 -3.19
N TRP A 27 0.66 17.22 -2.95
CA TRP A 27 -0.42 17.33 -3.92
C TRP A 27 -1.69 17.73 -3.18
N SER A 28 -2.54 18.53 -3.82
CA SER A 28 -3.86 18.81 -3.26
C SER A 28 -4.77 17.58 -3.37
N ASP A 29 -5.68 17.41 -2.42
CA ASP A 29 -6.68 16.34 -2.46
C ASP A 29 -7.51 16.37 -3.74
N GLU A 30 -7.76 17.58 -4.27
CA GLU A 30 -8.48 17.78 -5.53
C GLU A 30 -7.68 17.25 -6.73
N HIS A 31 -6.35 17.46 -6.73
CA HIS A 31 -5.47 16.86 -7.75
C HIS A 31 -5.48 15.34 -7.67
N GLN A 32 -5.42 14.75 -6.48
CA GLN A 32 -5.50 13.28 -6.34
C GLN A 32 -6.86 12.71 -6.77
N LYS A 33 -7.95 13.47 -6.56
CA LYS A 33 -9.29 12.99 -6.89
C LYS A 33 -9.57 12.91 -8.38
N ASN A 34 -8.97 13.76 -9.21
CA ASN A 34 -9.32 13.86 -10.63
C ASN A 34 -8.24 13.33 -11.58
N ASN A 35 -7.06 13.04 -11.05
CA ASN A 35 -5.91 12.66 -11.87
C ASN A 35 -5.68 11.14 -11.87
N ASN A 36 -5.02 10.69 -12.94
CA ASN A 36 -4.47 9.35 -12.99
C ASN A 36 -3.33 9.22 -11.98
N MET A 37 -3.07 8.01 -11.51
CA MET A 37 -1.98 7.75 -10.57
C MET A 37 -0.91 6.90 -11.25
N VAL A 38 0.35 7.31 -11.12
CA VAL A 38 1.52 6.51 -11.50
C VAL A 38 2.31 6.17 -10.24
N PHE A 39 2.78 4.94 -10.14
CA PHE A 39 3.73 4.53 -9.13
C PHE A 39 5.14 4.66 -9.69
N ILE A 40 6.00 5.40 -9.00
CA ILE A 40 7.42 5.47 -9.31
C ILE A 40 8.23 4.66 -8.30
N LEU A 41 9.44 4.26 -8.69
CA LEU A 41 10.42 3.67 -7.78
C LEU A 41 11.51 4.71 -7.50
N ARG A 42 11.70 5.05 -6.23
CA ARG A 42 12.82 5.87 -5.77
C ARG A 42 13.90 4.97 -5.18
N ILE A 43 15.09 5.01 -5.76
CA ILE A 43 16.22 4.16 -5.37
C ILE A 43 17.25 5.03 -4.65
N TYR A 44 17.53 4.72 -3.40
CA TYR A 44 18.60 5.33 -2.62
C TYR A 44 19.82 4.44 -2.68
N PHE A 45 21.00 4.99 -2.96
CA PHE A 45 22.22 4.21 -3.09
C PHE A 45 23.46 4.99 -2.65
N GLU A 46 24.51 4.27 -2.27
CA GLU A 46 25.81 4.85 -1.93
C GLU A 46 26.65 5.01 -3.19
N TYR A 47 27.28 6.18 -3.37
CA TYR A 47 28.29 6.36 -4.40
C TYR A 47 29.51 5.48 -4.13
N GLY A 48 30.03 4.84 -5.17
CA GLY A 48 31.16 3.92 -5.07
C GLY A 48 31.10 2.81 -6.11
N ASN A 49 31.95 1.79 -5.92
CA ASN A 49 32.06 0.65 -6.81
C ASN A 49 30.70 -0.05 -7.04
N THR A 50 30.52 -0.59 -8.23
CA THR A 50 29.30 -1.33 -8.58
C THR A 50 29.27 -2.67 -7.85
N THR A 51 28.23 -2.91 -7.06
CA THR A 51 28.06 -4.14 -6.26
C THR A 51 27.50 -5.31 -7.06
N ARG A 52 27.17 -5.11 -8.36
CA ARG A 52 26.55 -6.09 -9.27
C ARG A 52 25.40 -6.85 -8.57
N GLU A 53 24.53 -6.09 -7.91
CA GLU A 53 23.32 -6.63 -7.30
C GLU A 53 22.15 -6.51 -8.28
N GLN A 54 21.34 -7.56 -8.34
CA GLN A 54 20.06 -7.55 -9.05
C GLN A 54 18.98 -7.10 -8.06
N LEU A 55 18.26 -6.03 -8.41
CA LEU A 55 17.08 -5.60 -7.67
C LEU A 55 15.89 -6.46 -8.06
N GLU A 56 15.21 -7.02 -7.07
CA GLU A 56 13.96 -7.78 -7.22
C GLU A 56 12.85 -7.08 -6.42
N ILE A 57 11.67 -6.98 -7.03
CA ILE A 57 10.45 -6.43 -6.42
C ILE A 57 9.43 -7.56 -6.33
N ILE A 58 8.94 -7.82 -5.12
CA ILE A 58 8.06 -8.95 -4.82
C ILE A 58 6.78 -8.42 -4.17
N ASP A 59 5.65 -8.74 -4.78
CA ASP A 59 4.34 -8.29 -4.32
C ASP A 59 3.57 -9.40 -3.62
N PHE A 60 3.07 -9.09 -2.43
CA PHE A 60 2.18 -9.92 -1.65
C PHE A 60 0.80 -9.29 -1.68
N ILE A 61 -0.05 -9.80 -2.57
CA ILE A 61 -1.44 -9.37 -2.71
C ILE A 61 -2.31 -10.13 -1.68
N PRO A 62 -3.21 -9.46 -0.94
CA PRO A 62 -4.12 -10.11 -0.01
C PRO A 62 -4.98 -11.17 -0.70
N ARG A 63 -5.12 -12.34 -0.07
CA ARG A 63 -6.05 -13.37 -0.55
C ARG A 63 -7.49 -12.98 -0.22
N VAL A 64 -8.43 -13.29 -1.10
CA VAL A 64 -9.87 -13.23 -0.77
C VAL A 64 -10.16 -14.38 0.19
N GLN A 65 -10.73 -14.10 1.36
CA GLN A 65 -11.08 -15.12 2.35
C GLN A 65 -12.50 -15.63 2.15
N ILE A 66 -13.46 -14.71 2.06
CA ILE A 66 -14.88 -15.02 2.09
C ILE A 66 -15.64 -14.04 1.18
N TRP A 67 -16.54 -14.59 0.37
CA TRP A 67 -17.53 -13.86 -0.41
C TRP A 67 -18.88 -14.55 -0.24
N ASP A 68 -19.60 -14.22 0.83
CA ASP A 68 -20.82 -14.94 1.22
C ASP A 68 -22.07 -14.57 0.40
N ALA A 69 -22.07 -13.42 -0.28
CA ALA A 69 -23.21 -13.00 -1.11
C ALA A 69 -22.78 -12.10 -2.28
N PRO A 70 -23.43 -12.17 -3.46
CA PRO A 70 -23.08 -11.36 -4.65
C PRO A 70 -23.04 -9.84 -4.43
N LEU A 71 -23.73 -9.33 -3.39
CA LEU A 71 -23.76 -7.91 -3.03
C LEU A 71 -22.94 -7.58 -1.78
N ALA A 72 -22.33 -8.58 -1.13
CA ALA A 72 -21.47 -8.35 0.02
C ALA A 72 -20.10 -7.83 -0.44
N VAL A 73 -19.51 -6.95 0.36
CA VAL A 73 -18.13 -6.52 0.16
C VAL A 73 -17.21 -7.73 0.43
N PRO A 74 -16.30 -8.09 -0.49
CA PRO A 74 -15.37 -9.19 -0.28
C PRO A 74 -14.50 -8.97 0.96
N ILE A 75 -14.32 -10.03 1.74
CA ILE A 75 -13.41 -10.04 2.89
C ILE A 75 -12.04 -10.51 2.40
N TYR A 76 -11.03 -9.68 2.61
CA TYR A 76 -9.65 -9.97 2.26
C TYR A 76 -8.83 -10.35 3.50
N GLU A 77 -7.73 -11.07 3.26
CA GLU A 77 -6.66 -11.34 4.21
C GLU A 77 -6.24 -10.06 4.94
N SER A 78 -6.12 -10.15 6.28
CA SER A 78 -5.67 -9.03 7.09
C SER A 78 -4.21 -8.68 6.81
N PHE A 79 -3.82 -7.43 7.09
CA PHE A 79 -2.46 -6.94 6.92
C PHE A 79 -1.46 -7.76 7.75
N SER A 80 -1.82 -8.12 8.99
CA SER A 80 -1.03 -8.98 9.87
C SER A 80 -0.76 -10.36 9.26
N SER A 81 -1.78 -10.98 8.65
CA SER A 81 -1.65 -12.28 7.98
C SER A 81 -0.80 -12.17 6.70
N LEU A 82 -1.02 -11.11 5.92
CA LEU A 82 -0.24 -10.78 4.74
C LEU A 82 1.25 -10.58 5.06
N LEU A 83 1.53 -9.82 6.12
CA LEU A 83 2.87 -9.58 6.62
C LEU A 83 3.54 -10.88 7.06
N LYS A 84 2.84 -11.72 7.83
CA LYS A 84 3.34 -13.02 8.24
C LYS A 84 3.74 -13.87 7.03
N ARG A 85 2.88 -13.94 6.01
CA ARG A 85 3.18 -14.68 4.76
C ARG A 85 4.39 -14.12 4.03
N SER A 86 4.56 -12.80 4.01
CA SER A 86 5.74 -12.16 3.41
C SER A 86 7.02 -12.43 4.20
N SER A 87 6.94 -12.51 5.53
CA SER A 87 8.05 -12.91 6.40
C SER A 87 8.45 -14.36 6.19
N ASP A 88 7.48 -15.27 6.09
CA ASP A 88 7.75 -16.69 5.88
C ASP A 88 8.45 -16.88 4.52
N TRP A 89 7.96 -16.21 3.46
CA TRP A 89 8.64 -16.21 2.16
C TRP A 89 10.08 -15.67 2.25
N LEU A 90 10.29 -14.53 2.91
CA LEU A 90 11.62 -13.92 3.02
C LEU A 90 12.62 -14.84 3.73
N ARG A 91 12.17 -15.55 4.77
CA ARG A 91 12.95 -16.54 5.51
C ARG A 91 13.37 -17.71 4.61
N ASP A 92 12.47 -18.19 3.77
CA ASP A 92 12.71 -19.31 2.85
C ASP A 92 13.70 -18.95 1.73
N GLN A 93 13.96 -17.65 1.47
CA GLN A 93 14.94 -17.21 0.48
C GLN A 93 16.38 -17.07 1.03
N ALA A 94 16.61 -17.35 2.32
CA ALA A 94 17.95 -17.29 2.91
C ALA A 94 18.77 -18.56 2.62
N PRO A 95 20.11 -18.48 2.47
CA PRO A 95 20.96 -17.29 2.44
C PRO A 95 21.15 -16.77 1.01
N GLY A 96 20.83 -15.51 0.73
CA GLY A 96 21.09 -14.95 -0.61
C GLY A 96 20.38 -13.64 -0.93
N LEU A 97 19.28 -13.34 -0.22
CA LEU A 97 18.59 -12.07 -0.39
C LEU A 97 19.00 -11.04 0.66
N ARG A 98 19.19 -9.82 0.18
CA ARG A 98 19.34 -8.63 1.02
C ARG A 98 18.03 -7.87 1.03
N PHE A 99 17.37 -7.84 2.17
CA PHE A 99 16.22 -6.96 2.36
C PHE A 99 16.63 -5.48 2.14
N LEU A 100 15.83 -4.74 1.38
CA LEU A 100 16.01 -3.30 1.14
C LEU A 100 14.90 -2.49 1.80
N SER A 101 13.65 -2.89 1.57
CA SER A 101 12.49 -2.17 2.08
C SER A 101 11.22 -3.02 2.03
N CYS A 102 10.24 -2.59 2.81
CA CYS A 102 8.87 -3.05 2.75
C CYS A 102 7.98 -1.81 2.64
N THR A 103 7.10 -1.80 1.65
CA THR A 103 6.19 -0.68 1.38
C THR A 103 4.79 -1.21 1.18
N THR A 104 3.82 -0.41 1.61
CA THR A 104 2.42 -0.68 1.38
C THR A 104 1.96 0.06 0.13
N VAL A 105 1.28 -0.63 -0.78
CA VAL A 105 0.78 -0.04 -2.02
C VAL A 105 -0.74 -0.19 -2.09
N ASP A 106 -1.44 0.92 -2.28
CA ASP A 106 -2.89 0.95 -2.52
C ASP A 106 -3.15 0.91 -4.03
N ALA A 107 -3.84 -0.12 -4.53
CA ALA A 107 -4.24 -0.22 -5.94
C ALA A 107 -5.78 -0.32 -6.06
N PRO A 108 -6.39 0.39 -7.02
CA PRO A 108 -7.83 0.27 -7.26
C PRO A 108 -8.19 -1.15 -7.70
N ILE A 109 -9.33 -1.65 -7.22
CA ILE A 109 -9.86 -2.95 -7.63
C ILE A 109 -10.61 -2.76 -8.94
N ASP A 110 -10.19 -3.50 -9.97
CA ASP A 110 -10.91 -3.53 -11.24
C ASP A 110 -12.11 -4.47 -11.12
N TYR A 111 -13.31 -3.92 -10.91
CA TYR A 111 -14.55 -4.69 -10.85
C TYR A 111 -15.11 -5.04 -12.24
N ALA A 112 -14.42 -4.69 -13.33
CA ALA A 112 -14.85 -5.11 -14.68
C ALA A 112 -14.78 -6.64 -14.88
N PHE A 113 -14.28 -7.39 -13.90
CA PHE A 113 -14.44 -8.83 -13.81
C PHE A 113 -15.92 -9.19 -13.57
N ASN A 114 -16.62 -9.57 -14.65
CA ASN A 114 -17.96 -10.15 -14.62
C ASN A 114 -18.13 -11.14 -13.45
N ALA A 115 -19.30 -11.15 -12.80
CA ALA A 115 -19.60 -12.06 -11.69
C ALA A 115 -19.30 -13.55 -12.00
N GLU A 116 -19.30 -13.94 -13.27
CA GLU A 116 -18.89 -15.26 -13.75
C GLU A 116 -17.38 -15.49 -13.67
N SER A 117 -16.57 -14.49 -14.06
CA SER A 117 -15.11 -14.55 -13.93
C SER A 117 -14.64 -14.54 -12.47
N ILE A 118 -15.43 -13.99 -11.54
CA ILE A 118 -15.16 -14.09 -10.09
C ILE A 118 -15.33 -15.54 -9.61
N LYS A 119 -16.35 -16.26 -10.11
CA LYS A 119 -16.57 -17.68 -9.77
C LYS A 119 -15.45 -18.59 -10.26
N GLU A 120 -14.92 -18.33 -11.47
CA GLU A 120 -13.76 -19.07 -11.97
C GLU A 120 -12.47 -18.69 -11.24
N ASN A 121 -12.30 -17.40 -10.88
CA ASN A 121 -11.10 -16.93 -10.18
C ASN A 121 -11.03 -17.32 -8.70
N LEU A 122 -12.17 -17.59 -8.04
CA LEU A 122 -12.19 -18.14 -6.68
C LEU A 122 -11.44 -19.47 -6.57
N ASN A 123 -11.38 -20.25 -7.67
CA ASN A 123 -10.64 -21.49 -7.71
C ASN A 123 -9.17 -21.31 -8.14
N SER A 124 -8.81 -20.19 -8.79
CA SER A 124 -7.47 -20.00 -9.37
C SER A 124 -6.47 -19.28 -8.46
N ASN A 125 -6.86 -18.86 -7.24
CA ASN A 125 -6.05 -17.99 -6.36
C ASN A 125 -5.56 -16.70 -7.07
N GLN A 126 -6.17 -16.32 -8.19
CA GLN A 126 -5.70 -15.22 -9.02
C GLN A 126 -6.24 -13.90 -8.47
N SER A 127 -5.36 -12.94 -8.23
CA SER A 127 -5.70 -11.67 -7.60
C SER A 127 -6.57 -10.79 -8.49
N SER A 128 -7.51 -10.06 -7.88
CA SER A 128 -8.34 -9.06 -8.58
C SER A 128 -7.57 -7.78 -8.97
N ILE A 129 -6.25 -7.77 -8.77
CA ILE A 129 -5.37 -6.64 -9.04
C ILE A 129 -4.14 -7.15 -9.78
N ASP A 130 -3.72 -6.38 -10.79
CA ASP A 130 -2.40 -6.49 -11.40
C ASP A 130 -1.43 -5.57 -10.65
N SER A 131 -0.70 -6.12 -9.69
CA SER A 131 0.24 -5.35 -8.86
C SER A 131 1.45 -4.84 -9.65
N ARG A 132 1.70 -5.41 -10.84
CA ARG A 132 2.78 -4.96 -11.74
C ARG A 132 2.40 -3.70 -12.51
N LYS A 133 1.11 -3.32 -12.53
CA LYS A 133 0.70 -2.04 -13.09
C LYS A 133 1.29 -0.91 -12.24
N MET A 134 2.10 -0.09 -12.89
CA MET A 134 2.60 1.15 -12.33
C MET A 134 1.70 2.33 -12.70
N PHE A 135 0.57 2.08 -13.34
CA PHE A 135 -0.37 3.09 -13.80
C PHE A 135 -1.80 2.65 -13.55
N TYR A 136 -2.60 3.57 -13.01
CA TYR A 136 -4.03 3.37 -12.83
C TYR A 136 -4.77 4.61 -13.35
N SER A 137 -5.59 4.39 -14.37
CA SER A 137 -6.50 5.40 -14.91
C SER A 137 -7.71 5.51 -14.00
N LYS A 138 -8.03 6.72 -13.55
CA LYS A 138 -9.30 6.96 -12.90
C LYS A 138 -10.32 7.23 -14.01
N ASN A 139 -11.07 6.20 -14.41
CA ASN A 139 -12.13 6.39 -15.40
C ASN A 139 -13.17 7.36 -14.84
N ASN A 140 -13.09 8.62 -15.28
CA ASN A 140 -14.18 9.56 -15.10
C ASN A 140 -15.32 9.04 -15.96
N SER A 141 -16.25 8.32 -15.35
CA SER A 141 -17.57 8.09 -15.91
C SER A 141 -18.29 9.44 -15.95
N THR A 142 -17.86 10.32 -16.87
CA THR A 142 -18.66 11.46 -17.28
C THR A 142 -19.95 10.89 -17.81
N SER A 143 -20.98 10.96 -16.96
CA SER A 143 -22.38 10.78 -17.30
C SER A 143 -22.69 11.79 -18.39
N ALA A 144 -22.49 11.38 -19.64
CA ALA A 144 -22.92 12.11 -20.81
C ALA A 144 -24.44 12.23 -20.72
N THR A 145 -24.91 13.31 -20.13
CA THR A 145 -26.30 13.78 -20.13
C THR A 145 -26.60 14.34 -21.52
N GLY A 146 -26.42 13.49 -22.54
CA GLY A 146 -26.89 13.75 -23.89
C GLY A 146 -28.36 13.36 -23.98
N ALA A 147 -29.24 14.35 -23.84
CA ALA A 147 -30.67 14.21 -24.07
C ALA A 147 -30.92 13.66 -25.49
N THR A 148 -31.14 12.35 -25.60
CA THR A 148 -31.57 11.71 -26.85
C THR A 148 -32.85 10.94 -26.55
N THR A 149 -33.97 11.52 -26.96
CA THR A 149 -35.31 10.91 -26.89
C THR A 149 -35.38 9.77 -27.91
N GLY A 150 -35.08 8.54 -27.47
CA GLY A 150 -35.21 7.33 -28.28
C GLY A 150 -35.78 6.17 -27.44
N PRO A 151 -36.61 5.29 -28.03
CA PRO A 151 -37.33 4.25 -27.30
C PRO A 151 -36.39 3.18 -26.73
N SER A 152 -36.68 2.83 -25.48
CA SER A 152 -35.91 2.02 -24.54
C SER A 152 -35.76 0.55 -24.94
N THR A 153 -34.52 0.07 -25.05
CA THR A 153 -34.18 -1.34 -24.79
C THR A 153 -33.78 -1.50 -23.31
N PRO A 154 -34.33 -2.49 -22.59
CA PRO A 154 -33.89 -2.80 -21.24
C PRO A 154 -32.56 -3.57 -21.29
N ASP A 155 -31.83 -3.56 -20.16
CA ASP A 155 -30.64 -4.38 -19.88
C ASP A 155 -29.26 -3.77 -20.23
N LYS A 156 -29.08 -2.47 -19.98
CA LYS A 156 -27.73 -1.95 -19.66
C LYS A 156 -27.51 -2.01 -18.15
N VAL A 157 -26.77 -3.03 -17.70
CA VAL A 157 -26.27 -3.15 -16.33
C VAL A 157 -25.51 -1.87 -15.98
N ASN A 158 -25.91 -1.20 -14.90
CA ASN A 158 -25.33 0.07 -14.46
C ASN A 158 -23.84 -0.11 -14.09
N PRO A 159 -22.89 0.54 -14.78
CA PRO A 159 -21.45 0.46 -14.48
C PRO A 159 -21.02 1.32 -13.27
N LEU A 160 -21.89 1.51 -12.28
CA LEU A 160 -21.80 2.60 -11.31
C LEU A 160 -20.86 2.38 -10.10
N LEU A 161 -20.18 1.24 -9.97
CA LEU A 161 -19.39 0.91 -8.76
C LEU A 161 -17.88 0.72 -9.00
N THR A 162 -17.37 0.97 -10.20
CA THR A 162 -16.03 0.47 -10.61
C THR A 162 -14.81 1.12 -9.96
N ASN A 163 -14.94 2.07 -9.04
CA ASN A 163 -13.78 2.74 -8.40
C ASN A 163 -13.93 2.98 -6.88
N GLU A 164 -14.90 2.34 -6.22
CA GLU A 164 -15.20 2.63 -4.81
C GLU A 164 -14.20 2.03 -3.83
N PHE A 165 -13.37 1.07 -4.26
CA PHE A 165 -12.46 0.36 -3.38
C PHE A 165 -11.05 0.27 -3.96
N SER A 166 -10.07 0.34 -3.06
CA SER A 166 -8.67 0.01 -3.31
C SER A 166 -8.25 -1.14 -2.40
N LEU A 167 -7.45 -2.06 -2.92
CA LEU A 167 -6.79 -3.07 -2.13
C LEU A 167 -5.35 -2.64 -1.86
N LYS A 168 -4.96 -2.83 -0.62
CA LYS A 168 -3.65 -2.58 -0.08
C LYS A 168 -2.85 -3.87 -0.12
N PHE A 169 -1.68 -3.86 -0.76
CA PHE A 169 -0.77 -5.00 -0.79
C PHE A 169 0.60 -4.62 -0.24
N LEU A 170 1.40 -5.62 0.11
CA LEU A 170 2.78 -5.44 0.56
C LEU A 170 3.74 -5.63 -0.62
N ARG A 171 4.67 -4.70 -0.78
CA ARG A 171 5.76 -4.78 -1.76
C ARG A 171 7.08 -4.84 -1.03
N LEU A 172 7.83 -5.91 -1.26
CA LEU A 172 9.19 -6.05 -0.78
C LEU A 172 10.17 -5.69 -1.90
N ALA A 173 11.17 -4.89 -1.58
CA ALA A 173 12.35 -4.75 -2.42
C ALA A 173 13.51 -5.51 -1.80
N VAL A 174 14.16 -6.35 -2.59
CA VAL A 174 15.29 -7.17 -2.18
C VAL A 174 16.41 -7.08 -3.23
N ALA A 175 17.65 -7.22 -2.79
CA ALA A 175 18.80 -7.30 -3.68
C ALA A 175 19.42 -8.70 -3.62
N ARG A 176 19.66 -9.29 -4.79
CA ARG A 176 20.37 -10.56 -4.96
C ARG A 176 21.78 -10.30 -5.52
N PRO A 177 22.85 -10.84 -4.93
CA PRO A 177 24.18 -10.84 -5.55
C PRO A 177 24.15 -11.54 -6.90
N GLN A 178 24.79 -10.98 -7.92
CA GLN A 178 25.01 -11.71 -9.18
C GLN A 178 26.15 -12.73 -8.98
N GLU A 179 25.92 -13.99 -9.37
CA GLU A 179 26.78 -15.17 -9.13
C GLU A 179 28.26 -15.00 -9.54
N ALA A 180 28.57 -14.06 -10.43
CA ALA A 180 29.92 -13.78 -10.90
C ALA A 180 30.77 -12.90 -9.94
N CYS A 181 30.25 -12.54 -8.77
CA CYS A 181 30.97 -11.69 -7.81
C CYS A 181 31.63 -12.54 -6.72
N PRO A 182 32.96 -12.42 -6.50
CA PRO A 182 33.66 -13.17 -5.45
C PRO A 182 33.03 -12.92 -4.07
N GLU A 183 32.78 -13.99 -3.31
CA GLU A 183 32.14 -13.94 -1.98
C GLU A 183 32.81 -12.97 -0.98
N SER A 184 34.10 -12.63 -1.20
CA SER A 184 34.90 -11.77 -0.32
C SER A 184 34.42 -10.31 -0.21
N HIS A 185 33.48 -9.87 -1.04
CA HIS A 185 32.93 -8.51 -0.98
C HIS A 185 31.60 -8.37 -0.24
N PHE A 186 30.97 -9.49 0.13
CA PHE A 186 29.73 -9.43 0.89
C PHE A 186 30.02 -9.59 2.38
N PRO A 187 29.41 -8.75 3.25
CA PRO A 187 29.58 -8.91 4.68
C PRO A 187 29.17 -10.34 5.06
N PRO A 188 30.08 -11.13 5.65
CA PRO A 188 29.80 -12.50 6.02
C PRO A 188 28.70 -12.46 7.08
N ASN A 189 27.71 -13.33 6.90
CA ASN A 189 26.59 -13.52 7.80
C ASN A 189 25.50 -12.44 7.71
N ARG A 190 24.52 -12.65 6.84
CA ARG A 190 23.19 -12.07 7.03
C ARG A 190 22.32 -13.16 7.62
N ASP A 191 22.06 -13.05 8.92
CA ASP A 191 21.07 -13.86 9.60
C ASP A 191 19.74 -13.82 8.82
N SER A 192 19.00 -14.92 8.87
CA SER A 192 17.68 -15.01 8.25
C SER A 192 16.80 -13.90 8.78
N VAL A 193 16.37 -12.98 7.90
CA VAL A 193 15.53 -11.85 8.30
C VAL A 193 14.13 -12.34 8.65
N ILE A 194 13.62 -11.98 9.83
CA ILE A 194 12.25 -12.26 10.26
C ILE A 194 11.45 -10.96 10.19
N LEU A 195 10.70 -10.77 9.12
CA LEU A 195 9.95 -9.52 8.91
C LEU A 195 8.75 -9.40 9.88
N ASN A 196 8.88 -8.49 10.84
CA ASN A 196 7.81 -8.07 11.76
C ASN A 196 7.40 -6.62 11.49
N CYS A 197 6.27 -6.17 12.08
CA CYS A 197 5.84 -4.77 11.99
C CYS A 197 5.24 -4.29 13.31
N LYS A 198 5.72 -3.14 13.80
CA LYS A 198 5.12 -2.39 14.88
C LYS A 198 4.44 -1.16 14.31
N ILE A 199 3.14 -1.02 14.58
CA ILE A 199 2.35 0.12 14.12
C ILE A 199 2.15 1.10 15.27
N PHE A 200 2.51 2.36 15.03
CA PHE A 200 2.31 3.47 15.96
C PHE A 200 1.19 4.35 15.44
N VAL A 201 0.16 4.48 16.27
CA VAL A 201 -1.03 5.27 16.01
C VAL A 201 -1.01 6.48 16.95
N PRO A 202 -1.15 7.72 16.45
CA PRO A 202 -1.23 8.88 17.31
C PRO A 202 -2.38 8.77 18.31
N THR A 203 -2.10 9.10 19.57
CA THR A 203 -3.11 9.06 20.63
C THR A 203 -4.03 10.27 20.57
N LYS A 204 -5.34 10.05 20.68
CA LYS A 204 -6.34 11.12 20.78
C LYS A 204 -6.19 11.84 22.13
N LEU A 205 -6.19 13.17 22.13
CA LEU A 205 -6.06 13.98 23.33
C LEU A 205 -7.45 14.17 23.99
N ALA A 206 -7.53 13.97 25.31
CA ALA A 206 -8.79 14.03 26.06
C ALA A 206 -9.37 15.46 26.19
N ASN A 207 -8.53 16.49 26.04
CA ASN A 207 -8.85 17.88 26.33
C ASN A 207 -9.02 18.75 25.08
N ALA A 208 -9.50 18.18 23.97
CA ALA A 208 -9.86 18.98 22.79
C ALA A 208 -11.04 19.90 23.16
N LEU A 209 -10.70 21.09 23.66
CA LEU A 209 -11.63 22.11 24.14
C LEU A 209 -12.44 22.63 22.95
N ASN A 210 -13.67 22.15 22.80
CA ASN A 210 -14.73 22.73 21.94
C ASN A 210 -14.41 22.93 20.45
N THR A 211 -13.36 22.33 19.90
CA THR A 211 -13.15 22.29 18.45
C THR A 211 -13.92 21.11 17.86
N ASN A 212 -14.62 21.31 16.75
CA ASN A 212 -15.34 20.26 16.01
C ASN A 212 -14.39 19.19 15.40
N ALA A 213 -13.09 19.24 15.70
CA ALA A 213 -12.07 18.32 15.19
C ALA A 213 -11.38 17.61 16.36
N PRO A 214 -11.22 16.28 16.32
CA PRO A 214 -10.45 15.55 17.32
C PRO A 214 -8.97 15.96 17.28
N ASP A 215 -8.45 16.44 18.41
CA ASP A 215 -7.00 16.67 18.54
C ASP A 215 -6.28 15.34 18.79
N TYR A 216 -5.23 15.11 18.00
CA TYR A 216 -4.27 14.02 18.18
C TYR A 216 -2.93 14.57 18.63
N GLU A 217 -2.08 13.71 19.16
CA GLU A 217 -0.71 14.09 19.47
C GLU A 217 0.08 14.56 18.24
N THR A 218 1.09 15.39 18.49
CA THR A 218 1.98 15.90 17.43
C THR A 218 2.91 14.82 16.88
N VAL A 219 3.43 15.03 15.67
CA VAL A 219 4.50 14.20 15.06
C VAL A 219 5.71 14.06 15.99
N SER A 220 6.12 15.14 16.66
CA SER A 220 7.24 15.11 17.60
C SER A 220 6.97 14.20 18.80
N THR A 221 5.72 14.17 19.29
CA THR A 221 5.32 13.27 20.38
C THR A 221 5.32 11.81 19.91
N SER A 222 4.75 11.51 18.75
CA SER A 222 4.77 10.15 18.19
C SER A 222 6.20 9.67 17.92
N LYS A 223 7.07 10.53 17.38
CA LYS A 223 8.50 10.24 17.18
C LYS A 223 9.18 9.83 18.47
N ARG A 224 9.02 10.61 19.56
CA ARG A 224 9.62 10.28 20.87
C ARG A 224 9.13 8.93 21.40
N LYS A 225 7.86 8.59 21.19
CA LYS A 225 7.30 7.27 21.57
C LYS A 225 7.96 6.14 20.78
N ILE A 226 8.16 6.33 19.47
CA ILE A 226 8.85 5.37 18.62
C ILE A 226 10.30 5.18 19.09
N GLU A 227 11.04 6.27 19.30
CA GLU A 227 12.42 6.25 19.79
C GLU A 227 12.53 5.56 21.16
N ALA A 228 11.67 5.91 22.11
CA ALA A 228 11.64 5.28 23.43
C ALA A 228 11.37 3.78 23.35
N TRP A 229 10.42 3.37 22.51
CA TRP A 229 10.10 1.95 22.30
C TRP A 229 11.26 1.19 21.66
N LEU A 230 11.92 1.78 20.66
CA LEU A 230 13.10 1.20 20.00
C LEU A 230 14.27 1.04 20.98
N MET A 231 14.56 2.07 21.78
CA MET A 231 15.60 2.01 22.81
C MET A 231 15.30 0.95 23.87
N ALA A 232 14.04 0.80 24.28
CA ALA A 232 13.65 -0.17 25.30
C ALA A 232 13.69 -1.63 24.80
N THR A 233 13.39 -1.86 23.52
CA THR A 233 13.31 -3.21 22.95
C THR A 233 14.60 -3.67 22.29
N GLY A 234 15.48 -2.76 21.89
CA GLY A 234 16.65 -3.07 21.07
C GLY A 234 16.28 -3.58 19.67
N ALA A 235 15.03 -3.37 19.23
CA ALA A 235 14.54 -3.91 17.97
C ALA A 235 15.34 -3.36 16.78
N LYS A 236 15.74 -4.26 15.87
CA LYS A 236 16.49 -3.91 14.67
C LYS A 236 15.53 -3.45 13.59
N ILE A 237 15.63 -2.18 13.20
CA ILE A 237 14.79 -1.60 12.15
C ILE A 237 15.30 -2.06 10.79
N LEU A 238 14.39 -2.61 10.00
CA LEU A 238 14.62 -2.97 8.61
C LEU A 238 14.16 -1.87 7.66
N SER A 239 12.97 -1.30 7.93
CA SER A 239 12.36 -0.25 7.12
C SER A 239 11.32 0.51 7.96
N ALA A 240 10.94 1.70 7.53
CA ALA A 240 9.87 2.47 8.14
C ALA A 240 9.02 3.14 7.05
N GLU A 241 7.71 3.16 7.26
CA GLU A 241 6.75 3.78 6.35
C GLU A 241 5.82 4.69 7.13
N THR A 242 5.46 5.83 6.52
CA THR A 242 4.40 6.70 6.99
C THR A 242 3.20 6.54 6.05
N THR A 243 2.03 6.23 6.59
CA THR A 243 0.82 6.04 5.78
C THR A 243 -0.37 6.75 6.40
N VAL A 244 -1.33 7.13 5.56
CA VAL A 244 -2.56 7.81 5.98
C VAL A 244 -3.71 6.83 5.91
N ILE A 245 -4.40 6.65 7.03
CA ILE A 245 -5.63 5.87 7.11
C ILE A 245 -6.83 6.81 7.23
N SER A 246 -7.95 6.41 6.64
CA SER A 246 -9.24 7.08 6.83
C SER A 246 -10.04 6.34 7.90
N ILE A 247 -10.48 7.05 8.93
CA ILE A 247 -11.26 6.49 10.03
C ILE A 247 -12.69 7.07 9.92
N PRO A 248 -13.69 6.23 9.59
CA PRO A 248 -15.10 6.64 9.65
C PRO A 248 -15.49 7.12 11.04
N PHE A 249 -16.35 8.14 11.14
CA PHE A 249 -16.89 8.56 12.44
C PHE A 249 -17.68 7.46 13.16
N SER A 250 -18.24 6.52 12.40
CA SER A 250 -18.95 5.35 12.91
C SER A 250 -18.05 4.17 13.24
N SER A 251 -16.75 4.23 12.92
CA SER A 251 -15.84 3.11 13.18
C SER A 251 -15.56 2.99 14.68
N SER A 252 -15.76 1.78 15.20
CA SER A 252 -15.52 1.46 16.60
C SER A 252 -14.05 1.08 16.87
N SER A 253 -13.22 0.85 15.85
CA SER A 253 -11.87 0.29 16.05
C SER A 253 -10.85 0.77 15.01
N ILE A 254 -9.87 1.56 15.48
CA ILE A 254 -8.69 1.92 14.69
C ILE A 254 -7.86 0.68 14.34
N ALA A 255 -7.80 -0.30 15.24
CA ALA A 255 -7.05 -1.54 15.01
C ALA A 255 -7.58 -2.29 13.78
N THR A 256 -8.90 -2.35 13.60
CA THR A 256 -9.52 -2.98 12.43
C THR A 256 -9.20 -2.22 11.15
N THR A 257 -9.24 -0.87 11.17
CA THR A 257 -8.88 -0.05 10.01
C THR A 257 -7.41 -0.22 9.62
N VAL A 258 -6.52 -0.26 10.61
CA VAL A 258 -5.07 -0.44 10.42
C VAL A 258 -4.74 -1.81 9.81
N ASP A 259 -5.43 -2.85 10.28
CA ASP A 259 -5.23 -4.23 9.85
C ASP A 259 -6.00 -4.58 8.56
N SER A 260 -6.90 -3.71 8.08
CA SER A 260 -7.62 -3.90 6.83
C SER A 260 -6.70 -3.68 5.61
N CYS A 261 -6.73 -4.66 4.70
CA CYS A 261 -6.18 -4.52 3.37
C CYS A 261 -7.18 -3.90 2.38
N LEU A 262 -8.48 -3.88 2.68
CA LEU A 262 -9.47 -3.23 1.84
C LEU A 262 -9.72 -1.81 2.33
N LYS A 263 -9.71 -0.85 1.40
CA LYS A 263 -9.97 0.57 1.67
C LYS A 263 -11.06 1.07 0.74
N SER A 264 -12.03 1.79 1.31
CA SER A 264 -13.06 2.47 0.54
C SER A 264 -12.59 3.87 0.15
N ASN A 265 -12.75 4.21 -1.13
CA ASN A 265 -12.43 5.51 -1.71
C ASN A 265 -13.56 6.54 -1.54
N SER A 266 -14.78 6.11 -1.16
CA SER A 266 -16.00 6.93 -1.17
C SER A 266 -16.30 7.64 0.17
N GLN A 267 -15.33 7.77 1.07
CA GLN A 267 -15.60 8.35 2.39
C GLN A 267 -15.71 9.88 2.35
N VAL A 268 -16.96 10.35 2.43
CA VAL A 268 -17.31 11.78 2.53
C VAL A 268 -17.28 12.28 3.99
N LEU A 269 -17.31 11.37 4.99
CA LEU A 269 -17.43 11.72 6.41
C LEU A 269 -16.51 10.84 7.29
N GLY A 270 -15.26 11.27 7.45
CA GLY A 270 -14.28 10.65 8.35
C GLY A 270 -13.15 11.61 8.69
N HIS A 271 -12.22 11.17 9.53
CA HIS A 271 -10.96 11.89 9.76
C HIS A 271 -9.78 11.05 9.27
N TYR A 272 -8.74 11.74 8.80
CA TYR A 272 -7.51 11.12 8.34
C TYR A 272 -6.50 11.08 9.48
N LEU A 273 -5.83 9.93 9.63
CA LEU A 273 -4.80 9.74 10.63
C LEU A 273 -3.51 9.28 9.98
N THR A 274 -2.43 9.99 10.25
CA THR A 274 -1.08 9.56 9.87
C THR A 274 -0.59 8.53 10.88
N ILE A 275 -0.26 7.33 10.42
CA ILE A 275 0.30 6.26 11.24
C ILE A 275 1.72 5.92 10.76
N TYR A 276 2.51 5.33 11.65
CA TYR A 276 3.87 4.90 11.36
C TYR A 276 3.96 3.39 11.45
N ARG A 277 4.48 2.75 10.40
CA ARG A 277 4.75 1.31 10.36
C ARG A 277 6.25 1.11 10.40
N ILE A 278 6.73 0.50 11.48
CA ILE A 278 8.15 0.19 11.66
C ILE A 278 8.32 -1.30 11.40
N TYR A 279 9.02 -1.64 10.32
CA TYR A 279 9.35 -3.02 9.96
C TYR A 279 10.64 -3.45 10.64
N LEU A 280 10.62 -4.61 11.26
CA LEU A 280 11.63 -5.07 12.22
C LEU A 280 12.11 -6.47 11.86
N ASP A 281 13.33 -6.80 12.28
CA ASP A 281 13.90 -8.15 12.33
C ASP A 281 13.60 -8.79 13.69
#